data_AF-A0A6J1VYG6-F1
#
_entry.id   AF-A0A6J1VYG6-F1
#
_cell.length_a   1.000
_cell.length_b   1.000
_cell.length_c   1.000
_cell.angle_alpha   90.00
_cell.angle_beta   90.00
_cell.angle_gamma   90.00
#
_symmetry.space_group_name_H-M   'P 1'
#
loop_
_entity.id
_entity.type
_entity.pdbx_description
1 polymer ?
#
loop_
_entity_poly.entity_id
_entity_poly.type
_entity_poly.pdbx_seq_one_letter_code
_entity_poly.pdbx_strand_id
1 'polypeptide(L)'
;LVHKISIIVLFALQELGVSTNANYKITFMLDSAAMITVHTPRRGLIDVKPLGVIWGKFSEFYSKKNTIMFDDIGRNFLMNPQNGLKIKPFMKAHLNRDKDKELLKLTQYLKEIAKLDDFLELNHKHWERYLSKKQGQ
;
A
#
# COMPACT_ATOMS: atom_id res chain seq x y z
N LEU A 1 -11.10 11.07 -2.76
CA LEU A 1 -10.11 10.07 -2.29
C LEU A 1 -9.16 9.63 -3.40
N VAL A 2 -9.70 9.22 -4.57
CA VAL A 2 -8.92 8.72 -5.74
C VAL A 2 -7.90 9.74 -6.30
N HIS A 3 -8.11 11.05 -6.07
CA HIS A 3 -7.19 12.10 -6.54
C HIS A 3 -6.09 12.48 -5.52
N LYS A 4 -6.08 11.90 -4.31
CA LYS A 4 -5.09 12.24 -3.27
C LYS A 4 -4.29 11.05 -2.74
N ILE A 5 -4.75 9.81 -2.97
CA ILE A 5 -4.03 8.62 -2.53
C ILE A 5 -3.98 7.62 -3.69
N SER A 6 -2.77 7.30 -4.12
CA SER A 6 -2.53 6.08 -4.89
C SER A 6 -2.31 4.91 -3.96
N ILE A 7 -3.19 3.92 -4.05
CA ILE A 7 -3.04 2.61 -3.43
C ILE A 7 -2.64 1.64 -4.54
N ILE A 8 -1.42 1.12 -4.47
CA ILE A 8 -0.96 0.07 -5.38
C ILE A 8 -1.14 -1.25 -4.64
N VAL A 9 -2.19 -1.98 -5.00
CA VAL A 9 -2.40 -3.37 -4.58
C VAL A 9 -1.92 -4.26 -5.71
N LEU A 10 -0.92 -5.09 -5.43
CA LEU A 10 -0.37 -6.05 -6.40
C LEU A 10 -0.80 -7.46 -5.99
N PHE A 11 -1.50 -8.12 -6.92
CA PHE A 11 -1.96 -9.52 -6.98
C PHE A 11 -3.33 -9.92 -6.38
N ALA A 12 -4.03 -10.80 -7.12
CA ALA A 12 -5.32 -11.47 -6.88
C ALA A 12 -6.63 -10.65 -7.01
N LEU A 13 -6.66 -9.57 -7.81
CA LEU A 13 -7.84 -8.70 -7.93
C LEU A 13 -8.97 -9.27 -8.82
N GLN A 14 -8.64 -10.10 -9.82
CA GLN A 14 -9.64 -10.60 -10.78
C GLN A 14 -10.57 -11.66 -10.16
N GLU A 15 -10.02 -12.66 -9.48
CA GLU A 15 -10.78 -13.72 -8.79
C GLU A 15 -11.62 -13.20 -7.63
N LEU A 16 -11.26 -12.04 -7.07
CA LEU A 16 -12.00 -11.38 -5.98
C LEU A 16 -13.06 -10.37 -6.49
N GLY A 17 -13.27 -10.28 -7.81
CA GLY A 17 -14.25 -9.35 -8.41
C GLY A 17 -13.87 -7.87 -8.23
N VAL A 18 -12.60 -7.58 -7.96
CA VAL A 18 -12.12 -6.22 -7.68
C VAL A 18 -11.93 -5.42 -8.97
N SER A 19 -11.69 -6.08 -10.11
CA SER A 19 -11.48 -5.42 -11.41
C SER A 19 -12.73 -4.80 -12.02
N THR A 20 -13.93 -5.32 -11.72
CA THR A 20 -15.19 -4.92 -12.37
C THR A 20 -16.21 -4.28 -11.42
N ASN A 21 -15.77 -3.78 -10.27
CA ASN A 21 -16.67 -3.19 -9.28
C ASN A 21 -17.29 -1.86 -9.77
N ALA A 22 -18.57 -1.62 -9.47
CA ALA A 22 -19.24 -0.36 -9.83
C ALA A 22 -18.89 0.81 -8.90
N ASN A 23 -18.47 0.52 -7.66
CA ASN A 23 -18.26 1.54 -6.62
C ASN A 23 -16.88 2.21 -6.67
N TYR A 24 -15.94 1.69 -7.47
CA TYR A 24 -14.61 2.25 -7.65
C TYR A 24 -13.99 1.83 -8.99
N LYS A 25 -12.87 2.45 -9.34
CA LYS A 25 -12.07 2.10 -10.52
C LYS A 25 -10.62 1.87 -10.11
N ILE A 26 -9.96 0.93 -10.77
CA ILE A 26 -8.51 0.70 -10.65
C ILE A 26 -7.84 1.51 -11.76
N THR A 27 -6.85 2.34 -11.41
CA THR A 27 -6.18 3.21 -12.39
C THR A 27 -5.33 2.42 -13.38
N PHE A 28 -4.52 1.49 -12.87
CA PHE A 28 -3.69 0.58 -13.67
C PHE A 28 -3.28 -0.63 -12.82
N MET A 29 -2.82 -1.69 -13.50
CA MET A 29 -2.24 -2.87 -12.88
C MET A 29 -0.78 -2.99 -13.33
N LEU A 30 0.08 -3.44 -12.42
CA LEU A 30 1.45 -3.84 -12.72
C LEU A 30 1.56 -5.34 -12.44
N ASP A 31 2.46 -6.02 -13.14
CA ASP A 31 2.76 -7.43 -12.93
C ASP A 31 4.20 -7.59 -12.42
N SER A 32 4.66 -8.84 -12.33
CA SER A 32 6.02 -9.16 -11.92
C SER A 32 7.08 -8.67 -12.92
N ALA A 33 6.73 -8.40 -14.18
CA ALA A 33 7.68 -7.86 -15.15
C ALA A 33 8.08 -6.41 -14.84
N ALA A 34 7.29 -5.70 -14.04
CA ALA A 34 7.64 -4.38 -13.51
C ALA A 34 8.53 -4.42 -12.25
N MET A 35 8.82 -5.62 -11.71
CA MET A 35 9.72 -5.78 -10.58
C MET A 35 11.18 -5.74 -11.03
N ILE A 36 12.07 -5.31 -10.14
CA ILE A 36 13.52 -5.30 -10.40
C ILE A 36 14.25 -6.12 -9.34
N THR A 37 15.31 -6.81 -9.76
CA THR A 37 16.20 -7.53 -8.86
C THR A 37 17.32 -6.61 -8.38
N VAL A 38 17.48 -6.47 -7.07
CA VAL A 38 18.55 -5.71 -6.44
C VAL A 38 19.44 -6.61 -5.59
N HIS A 39 20.75 -6.35 -5.62
CA HIS A 39 21.69 -7.03 -4.75
C HIS A 39 21.77 -6.32 -3.39
N THR A 40 21.60 -7.08 -2.31
CA THR A 40 21.76 -6.58 -0.94
C THR A 40 22.87 -7.34 -0.22
N PRO A 41 23.79 -6.67 0.50
CA PRO A 41 24.91 -7.35 1.15
C PRO A 41 24.51 -8.46 2.14
N ARG A 42 23.34 -8.32 2.79
CA ARG A 42 22.88 -9.27 3.82
C ARG A 42 22.01 -10.40 3.31
N ARG A 43 21.37 -10.26 2.15
CA ARG A 43 20.32 -11.19 1.69
C ARG A 43 20.48 -11.62 0.22
N GLY A 44 21.57 -11.21 -0.43
CA GLY A 44 21.81 -11.49 -1.84
C GLY A 44 20.82 -10.77 -2.76
N LEU A 45 20.48 -11.41 -3.87
CA LEU A 45 19.53 -10.92 -4.86
C LEU A 45 18.10 -10.98 -4.32
N ILE A 46 17.39 -9.86 -4.38
CA ILE A 46 15.99 -9.73 -3.96
C ILE A 46 15.22 -8.98 -5.04
N ASP A 47 14.03 -9.47 -5.39
CA ASP A 47 13.10 -8.72 -6.21
C ASP A 47 12.29 -7.72 -5.37
N VAL A 48 12.17 -6.51 -5.90
CA VAL A 48 11.46 -5.39 -5.27
C VAL A 48 10.46 -4.78 -6.25
N LYS A 49 9.48 -4.04 -5.71
CA LYS A 49 8.44 -3.32 -6.45
C LYS A 49 8.76 -1.81 -6.42
N PRO A 50 9.52 -1.29 -7.41
CA PRO A 50 10.02 0.08 -7.35
C PRO A 50 8.92 1.09 -7.69
N LEU A 51 8.41 1.81 -6.68
CA LEU A 51 7.43 2.89 -6.91
C LEU A 51 7.96 4.01 -7.82
N GLY A 52 9.29 4.13 -7.97
CA GLY A 52 9.93 5.05 -8.90
C GLY A 52 9.51 4.87 -10.36
N VAL A 53 9.14 3.65 -10.78
CA VAL A 53 8.61 3.41 -12.14
C VAL A 53 7.29 4.15 -12.35
N ILE A 54 6.42 4.17 -11.34
CA ILE A 54 5.13 4.86 -11.38
C ILE A 54 5.33 6.37 -11.30
N TRP A 55 6.18 6.84 -10.39
CA TRP A 55 6.46 8.26 -10.23
C TRP A 55 7.12 8.87 -11.48
N GLY A 56 7.95 8.10 -12.19
CA GLY A 56 8.55 8.55 -13.44
C GLY A 56 7.55 8.59 -14.60
N LYS A 57 6.59 7.65 -14.65
CA LYS A 57 5.61 7.57 -15.74
C LYS A 57 4.41 8.50 -15.58
N PHE A 58 4.00 8.77 -14.34
CA PHE A 58 2.80 9.54 -14.00
C PHE A 58 3.12 10.64 -12.99
N SER A 59 4.20 11.38 -13.25
CA SER A 59 4.75 12.39 -12.33
C SER A 59 3.77 13.52 -12.01
N GLU A 60 2.83 13.83 -12.92
CA GLU A 60 1.82 14.86 -12.69
C GLU A 60 0.79 14.45 -11.62
N PHE A 61 0.64 13.16 -11.35
CA PHE A 61 -0.34 12.64 -10.39
C PHE A 61 0.30 12.04 -9.13
N TYR A 62 1.45 11.38 -9.26
CA TYR A 62 2.00 10.54 -8.19
C TYR A 62 3.45 10.88 -7.86
N SER A 63 3.72 10.98 -6.57
CA SER A 63 5.05 11.19 -6.01
C SER A 63 5.19 10.49 -4.66
N LYS A 64 6.39 10.58 -4.07
CA LYS A 64 6.63 10.10 -2.69
C LYS A 64 5.71 10.74 -1.65
N LYS A 65 5.19 11.94 -1.91
CA LYS A 65 4.39 12.71 -0.96
C LYS A 65 2.94 12.24 -0.84
N ASN A 66 2.42 11.55 -1.85
CA ASN A 66 0.99 11.18 -1.93
C ASN A 66 0.75 9.71 -2.30
N THR A 67 1.79 8.88 -2.23
CA THR A 67 1.73 7.44 -2.57
C THR A 67 1.92 6.60 -1.31
N ILE A 68 1.08 5.59 -1.13
CA ILE A 68 1.26 4.56 -0.10
C ILE A 68 1.05 3.17 -0.71
N MET A 69 1.89 2.22 -0.32
CA MET A 69 1.88 0.85 -0.81
C MET A 69 1.61 -0.11 0.34
N PHE A 70 0.62 -1.01 0.16
CA PHE A 70 0.33 -2.08 1.11
C PHE A 70 0.89 -3.40 0.60
N ASP A 71 1.67 -4.07 1.42
CA ASP A 71 2.22 -5.39 1.11
C ASP A 71 2.55 -6.13 2.40
N ASP A 72 2.22 -7.41 2.50
CA ASP A 72 2.56 -8.22 3.68
C ASP A 72 4.04 -8.61 3.69
N ILE A 73 4.70 -8.54 2.53
CA ILE A 73 6.12 -8.83 2.33
C ILE A 73 6.92 -7.53 2.34
N GLY A 74 7.53 -7.23 3.49
CA GLY A 74 8.23 -5.96 3.71
C GLY A 74 9.44 -5.68 2.80
N ARG A 75 10.02 -6.71 2.16
CA ARG A 75 11.11 -6.52 1.19
C ARG A 75 10.63 -5.89 -0.12
N ASN A 76 9.34 -5.99 -0.45
CA ASN A 76 8.82 -5.51 -1.73
C ASN A 76 8.96 -3.98 -1.88
N PHE A 77 8.90 -3.24 -0.78
CA PHE A 77 9.09 -1.79 -0.75
C PHE A 77 10.48 -1.37 -0.22
N LEU A 78 11.49 -2.24 -0.33
CA LEU A 78 12.85 -1.95 0.16
C LEU A 78 13.44 -0.65 -0.44
N MET A 79 13.13 -0.34 -1.69
CA MET A 79 13.57 0.89 -2.37
C MET A 79 12.70 2.12 -2.09
N ASN A 80 11.58 1.93 -1.41
CA ASN A 80 10.64 2.99 -1.05
C ASN A 80 10.09 2.75 0.37
N PRO A 81 10.97 2.69 1.39
CA PRO A 81 10.59 2.25 2.73
C PRO A 81 9.60 3.20 3.40
N GLN A 82 9.69 4.50 3.12
CA GLN A 82 8.80 5.52 3.67
C GLN A 82 7.37 5.44 3.10
N ASN A 83 7.19 4.85 1.91
CA ASN A 83 5.88 4.71 1.27
C ASN A 83 5.26 3.33 1.48
N GLY A 84 5.97 2.41 2.16
CA GLY A 84 5.50 1.06 2.41
C GLY A 84 4.83 0.92 3.78
N LEU A 85 3.62 0.35 3.79
CA LEU A 85 2.96 -0.12 5.00
C LEU A 85 2.86 -1.64 4.94
N LYS A 86 3.49 -2.30 5.93
CA LYS A 86 3.41 -3.75 6.07
C LYS A 86 2.07 -4.15 6.65
N ILE A 87 1.17 -4.66 5.83
CA ILE A 87 -0.15 -5.15 6.29
C ILE A 87 -0.01 -6.51 6.99
N LYS A 88 -0.88 -6.78 7.96
CA LYS A 88 -0.98 -8.12 8.54
C LYS A 88 -1.50 -9.12 7.48
N PRO A 89 -0.82 -10.26 7.26
CA PRO A 89 -1.30 -11.24 6.29
C PRO A 89 -2.62 -11.86 6.77
N PHE A 90 -3.58 -11.97 5.85
CA PHE A 90 -4.85 -12.65 6.12
C PHE A 90 -4.68 -14.16 6.00
N MET A 91 -4.56 -14.84 7.15
CA MET A 91 -4.29 -16.28 7.23
C MET A 91 -5.50 -17.04 7.78
N LYS A 92 -5.71 -18.28 7.33
CA LYS A 92 -6.77 -19.19 7.80
C LYS A 92 -8.18 -18.55 7.70
N ALA A 93 -8.58 -18.19 6.49
CA ALA A 93 -9.83 -17.47 6.21
C ALA A 93 -11.08 -18.11 6.86
N HIS A 94 -11.15 -19.44 6.87
CA HIS A 94 -12.27 -20.19 7.47
C HIS A 94 -12.45 -19.94 8.99
N LEU A 95 -11.40 -19.54 9.72
CA LEU A 95 -11.48 -19.24 11.16
C LEU A 95 -11.56 -17.74 11.46
N ASN A 96 -11.02 -16.92 10.55
CA ASN A 96 -10.72 -15.52 10.85
C ASN A 96 -11.56 -14.52 10.05
N ARG A 97 -12.33 -14.96 9.04
CA ARG A 97 -13.12 -14.07 8.17
C ARG A 97 -14.01 -13.06 8.91
N ASP A 98 -14.60 -13.47 10.04
CA ASP A 98 -15.53 -12.62 10.80
C ASP A 98 -14.83 -11.77 11.87
N LYS A 99 -13.57 -12.08 12.16
CA LYS A 99 -12.76 -11.41 13.20
C LYS A 99 -11.78 -10.41 12.61
N ASP A 100 -11.35 -10.62 11.37
CA ASP A 100 -10.42 -9.74 10.69
C ASP A 100 -11.07 -8.38 10.42
N LYS A 101 -10.42 -7.31 10.90
CA LYS A 101 -10.85 -5.92 10.71
C LYS A 101 -9.72 -5.08 10.14
N GLU A 102 -8.69 -5.70 9.56
CA GLU A 102 -7.47 -5.01 9.13
C GLU A 102 -7.78 -4.00 8.03
N LEU A 103 -8.50 -4.43 6.98
CA LEU A 103 -8.91 -3.54 5.88
C LEU A 103 -9.88 -2.44 6.33
N LEU A 104 -10.72 -2.71 7.34
CA LEU A 104 -11.61 -1.70 7.91
C LEU A 104 -10.82 -0.60 8.61
N LYS A 105 -9.85 -0.98 9.45
CA LYS A 105 -8.95 -0.03 10.10
C LYS A 105 -8.09 0.73 9.09
N LEU A 106 -7.55 0.04 8.08
CA LEU A 106 -6.78 0.68 7.00
C LEU A 106 -7.62 1.69 6.22
N THR A 107 -8.89 1.40 5.97
CA THR A 107 -9.82 2.35 5.34
C THR A 107 -9.95 3.62 6.17
N GLN A 108 -10.04 3.51 7.50
CA GLN A 108 -10.06 4.68 8.39
C GLN A 108 -8.74 5.44 8.31
N TYR A 109 -7.61 4.74 8.35
CA TYR A 109 -6.28 5.35 8.25
C TYR A 109 -6.12 6.14 6.95
N LEU A 110 -6.49 5.53 5.82
CA LEU A 110 -6.47 6.14 4.50
C LEU A 110 -7.33 7.40 4.43
N LYS A 111 -8.54 7.38 5.01
CA LYS A 111 -9.42 8.56 5.07
C LYS A 111 -8.79 9.71 5.86
N GLU A 112 -8.05 9.41 6.92
CA GLU A 112 -7.39 10.44 7.72
C GLU A 112 -6.15 11.01 7.04
N ILE A 113 -5.29 10.17 6.47
CA ILE A 113 -4.07 10.65 5.81
C ILE A 113 -4.38 11.34 4.48
N ALA A 114 -5.51 11.02 3.82
CA ALA A 114 -5.96 11.70 2.60
C ALA A 114 -6.18 13.21 2.77
N LYS A 115 -6.32 13.67 4.02
CA LYS A 115 -6.46 15.09 4.36
C LYS A 115 -5.13 15.83 4.39
N LEU A 116 -4.02 15.10 4.49
CA LEU A 116 -2.67 15.65 4.52
C LEU A 116 -2.17 15.93 3.10
N ASP A 117 -1.28 16.91 2.98
CA ASP A 117 -0.64 17.26 1.71
C ASP A 117 0.67 16.48 1.47
N ASP A 118 1.27 15.93 2.53
CA ASP A 118 2.51 15.16 2.46
C ASP A 118 2.50 13.96 3.42
N PHE A 119 2.82 12.77 2.89
CA PHE A 119 2.89 11.49 3.63
C PHE A 119 4.30 11.19 4.15
N LEU A 120 5.31 11.97 3.79
CA LEU A 120 6.70 11.71 4.18
C LEU A 120 6.95 11.81 5.68
N GLU A 121 6.08 12.49 6.43
CA GLU A 121 6.18 12.59 7.89
C GLU A 121 5.46 11.45 8.63
N LEU A 122 4.72 10.60 7.90
CA LEU A 122 3.95 9.51 8.50
C LEU A 122 4.84 8.33 8.87
N ASN A 123 4.66 7.80 10.08
CA ASN A 123 5.30 6.53 10.45
C ASN A 123 4.33 5.36 10.22
N HIS A 124 4.37 4.79 9.01
CA HIS A 124 3.50 3.68 8.62
C HIS A 124 3.73 2.39 9.41
N LYS A 125 4.88 2.21 10.09
CA LYS A 125 5.12 1.07 11.00
C LYS A 125 4.20 1.12 12.23
N HIS A 126 3.72 2.31 12.58
CA HIS A 126 2.87 2.56 13.74
C HIS A 126 1.55 3.23 13.36
N TRP A 127 1.03 2.93 12.15
CA TRP A 127 -0.18 3.52 11.61
C TRP A 127 -1.41 3.38 12.53
N GLU A 128 -1.53 2.27 13.27
CA GLU A 128 -2.63 2.09 14.24
C GLU A 128 -2.59 3.13 15.37
N ARG A 129 -1.38 3.52 15.82
CA ARG A 129 -1.24 4.57 16.86
C ARG A 129 -1.70 5.93 16.36
N TYR A 130 -1.57 6.19 15.06
CA TYR A 130 -2.07 7.42 14.45
C TYR A 130 -3.60 7.52 14.59
N LEU A 131 -4.31 6.40 14.37
CA LEU A 131 -5.76 6.32 14.58
C LEU A 131 -6.14 6.52 16.05
N SER A 132 -5.45 5.86 16.98
CA SER A 132 -5.74 5.99 18.41
C SER A 132 -5.59 7.43 18.91
N LYS A 133 -4.56 8.15 18.46
CA LYS A 133 -4.36 9.56 18.81
C LYS A 133 -5.48 10.46 18.31
N LYS A 134 -6.02 10.18 17.13
CA LYS A 134 -7.11 10.97 16.53
C LYS A 134 -8.48 10.68 17.14
N GLN A 135 -8.71 9.47 17.67
CA GLN A 135 -9.96 9.13 18.35
C GLN A 135 -10.04 9.67 19.80
N GLY A 136 -8.90 10.03 20.39
CA GLY A 136 -8.82 10.67 21.70
C GLY A 136 -8.75 12.20 21.67
N GLN A 137 -8.85 12.82 20.49
CA GLN A 137 -8.98 14.27 20.28
C GLN A 137 -10.41 14.58 19.85
#